data_AF-A0A966G4U5-F1
#
_entry.id   AF-A0A966G4U5-F1
#
_cell.length_a   1.000
_cell.length_b   1.000
_cell.length_c   1.000
_cell.angle_alpha   90.00
_cell.angle_beta   90.00
_cell.angle_gamma   90.00
#
_symmetry.space_group_name_H-M   'P 1'
#
loop_
_entity.id
_entity.type
_entity.pdbx_description
1 polymer ?
#
loop_
_entity_poly.entity_id
_entity_poly.type
_entity_poly.pdbx_seq_one_letter_code
_entity_poly.pdbx_strand_id
1 'polypeptide(L)' 'MTYRCTRINPYPEETPITDRQGYYLKANSAKEAIEWMGRRFPGEEFIIEIWQ' A
#
# COMPACT_ATOMS: atom_id res chain seq x y z
N MET A 1 -12.55 -2.98 -7.14
CA MET A 1 -12.26 -3.93 -6.04
C MET A 1 -11.47 -3.20 -4.96
N THR A 2 -11.49 -3.68 -3.72
CA THR A 2 -10.61 -3.13 -2.68
C THR A 2 -9.32 -3.93 -2.67
N TYR A 3 -8.20 -3.24 -2.53
CA TYR A 3 -6.88 -3.83 -2.41
C TYR A 3 -6.27 -3.40 -1.07
N ARG A 4 -5.58 -4.32 -0.41
CA ARG A 4 -4.73 -4.03 0.73
C ARG A 4 -3.29 -3.96 0.24
N CYS A 5 -2.63 -2.83 0.49
CA CYS A 5 -1.27 -2.56 0.07
C CYS A 5 -0.36 -2.39 1.29
N THR A 6 0.51 -3.36 1.53
CA THR A 6 1.39 -3.38 2.70
C THR A 6 2.80 -3.03 2.28
N ARG A 7 3.41 -1.98 2.85
CA ARG A 7 4.81 -1.62 2.58
C ARG A 7 5.74 -2.73 3.05
N ILE A 8 6.73 -3.05 2.23
CA ILE A 8 7.78 -4.02 2.55
C ILE A 8 8.94 -3.34 3.28
N ASN A 9 9.22 -2.09 2.93
CA ASN A 9 10.32 -1.33 3.48
C ASN A 9 10.15 -1.12 5.00
N PRO A 10 11.26 -1.04 5.75
CA PRO A 10 11.22 -0.77 7.18
C PRO A 10 10.54 0.58 7.44
N TYR A 11 9.54 0.55 8.32
CA TYR A 11 8.88 1.76 8.78
C TYR A 11 9.84 2.55 9.68
N PRO A 12 10.01 3.87 9.45
CA PRO A 12 10.59 4.76 10.45
C PRO A 12 9.88 4.59 11.80
N GLU A 13 10.63 4.71 12.90
CA GLU A 13 10.11 4.46 14.26
C GLU A 13 8.90 5.34 14.60
N GLU A 14 8.87 6.56 14.04
CA GLU A 14 7.81 7.56 14.13
C GLU A 14 6.54 7.23 13.31
N THR A 15 6.58 6.22 12.45
CA THR A 15 5.44 5.91 11.57
C THR A 15 4.26 5.38 12.39
N PRO A 16 3.06 6.00 12.29
CA PRO A 16 1.87 5.56 13.00
C PRO A 16 1.58 4.07 12.78
N ILE A 17 1.10 3.38 13.83
CA ILE A 17 0.73 1.96 13.74
C ILE A 17 -0.33 1.72 12.64
N THR A 18 -1.23 2.68 12.43
CA THR A 18 -2.25 2.63 11.38
C THR A 18 -1.64 2.51 9.99
N ASP A 19 -0.50 3.17 9.75
CA ASP A 19 0.20 3.15 8.47
C ASP A 19 0.98 1.85 8.26
N ARG A 20 1.19 1.07 9.34
CA ARG A 20 1.84 -0.25 9.32
C ARG A 20 0.87 -1.40 9.03
N GLN A 21 -0.44 -1.18 9.20
CA GLN A 21 -1.47 -2.20 8.98
C GLN A 21 -1.82 -2.43 7.50
N GLY A 22 -1.26 -1.63 6.60
CA GLY A 22 -1.50 -1.68 5.17
C GLY A 22 -2.59 -0.71 4.74
N TYR A 23 -2.45 -0.19 3.53
CA TYR A 23 -3.33 0.82 2.94
C TYR A 23 -4.44 0.14 2.15
N TYR A 24 -5.69 0.44 2.51
CA TYR A 24 -6.85 -0.05 1.78
C TYR A 24 -7.24 0.97 0.72
N LEU A 25 -7.21 0.57 -0.55
CA LEU A 25 -7.56 1.45 -1.66
C LEU A 25 -8.47 0.74 -2.66
N LYS A 26 -9.39 1.50 -3.25
CA LYS A 26 -10.25 1.02 -4.34
C LYS A 26 -9.55 1.25 -5.68
N ALA A 27 -9.37 0.18 -6.44
CA ALA A 27 -8.83 0.22 -7.79
C ALA A 27 -9.52 -0.80 -8.69
N ASN A 28 -9.34 -0.66 -10.00
CA ASN A 28 -9.84 -1.56 -11.03
C ASN A 28 -8.86 -2.71 -11.30
N SER A 29 -7.59 -2.57 -10.90
CA SER A 29 -6.56 -3.62 -11.03
C SER A 29 -5.47 -3.48 -9.98
N ALA A 30 -4.69 -4.56 -9.78
CA ALA A 30 -3.51 -4.52 -8.92
C ALA A 30 -2.45 -3.53 -9.44
N LYS A 31 -2.29 -3.42 -10.77
CA LYS A 31 -1.36 -2.46 -11.38
C LYS A 31 -1.74 -1.02 -11.04
N GLU A 32 -3.03 -0.69 -11.14
CA GLU A 32 -3.53 0.63 -10.75
C GLU A 32 -3.28 0.86 -9.24
N ALA A 33 -3.52 -0.13 -8.39
CA ALA A 33 -3.22 -0.02 -6.96
C ALA A 33 -1.74 0.29 -6.69
N ILE A 34 -0.80 -0.37 -7.40
CA ILE A 34 0.64 -0.08 -7.33
C ILE A 34 0.93 1.36 -7.77
N GLU A 35 0.37 1.81 -8.89
CA GLU A 35 0.62 3.16 -9.40
C GLU A 35 0.16 4.24 -8.41
N TRP A 36 -0.98 4.05 -7.75
CA TRP A 36 -1.46 4.97 -6.71
C TRP A 36 -0.52 4.99 -5.49
N MET A 37 -0.06 3.81 -5.03
CA MET A 37 0.85 3.72 -3.91
C MET A 37 2.24 4.30 -4.24
N GLY A 38 2.76 4.07 -5.44
CA GLY A 38 4.04 4.62 -5.89
C GLY A 38 4.03 6.15 -6.06
N ARG A 39 2.87 6.75 -6.35
CA ARG A 39 2.72 8.22 -6.32
C ARG A 39 2.77 8.77 -4.89
N ARG A 40 2.18 8.05 -3.94
CA ARG A 40 2.12 8.46 -2.53
C ARG A 40 3.42 8.19 -1.79
N PHE A 41 4.13 7.14 -2.17
CA PHE A 41 5.36 6.65 -1.56
C PHE A 41 6.37 6.31 -2.66
N PRO A 42 7.05 7.33 -3.22
CA PRO A 42 7.98 7.12 -4.32
C PRO A 42 9.17 6.26 -3.89
N GLY A 43 9.50 5.23 -4.69
CA GLY A 43 10.64 4.34 -4.43
C GLY A 43 10.39 3.24 -3.40
N GLU A 44 9.15 3.07 -2.96
CA GLU A 44 8.77 2.06 -1.97
C GLU A 44 8.13 0.84 -2.64
N GLU A 45 8.30 -0.33 -2.03
CA GLU A 45 7.76 -1.59 -2.51
C GLU A 45 6.57 -2.06 -1.67
N PHE A 46 5.61 -2.70 -2.33
CA PHE A 46 4.33 -3.06 -1.73
C PHE A 46 3.95 -4.51 -2.05
N ILE A 47 3.46 -5.22 -1.04
CA ILE A 47 2.66 -6.43 -1.24
C ILE A 47 1.22 -5.98 -1.48
N ILE A 48 0.62 -6.44 -2.58
CA ILE A 48 -0.77 -6.13 -2.93
C ILE A 48 -1.62 -7.40 -2.83
N GLU A 49 -2.69 -7.31 -2.04
CA GLU A 49 -3.67 -8.38 -1.84
C GLU A 49 -5.06 -7.87 -2.24
N ILE A 50 -5.88 -8.72 -2.87
CA ILE A 50 -7.30 -8.40 -3.10
C ILE A 50 -8.02 -8.54 -1.76
N TRP A 51 -8.67 -7.46 -1.32
CA TRP A 51 -9.44 -7.43 -0.08
C TRP A 51 -10.93 -7.43 -0.45
N GLN A 52 -11.60 -8.56 -0.23
CA GLN A 52 -13.03 -8.74 -0.50
C GLN A 52 -13.89 -8.31 0.69
#